data_AF-A0A937NMG3-F1
#
_entry.id   AF-A0A937NMG3-F1
#
_cell.length_a   1.000
_cell.length_b   1.000
_cell.length_c   1.000
_cell.angle_alpha   90.00
_cell.angle_beta   90.00
_cell.angle_gamma   90.00
#
_symmetry.space_group_name_H-M   'P 1'
#
loop_
_entity.id
_entity.type
_entity.pdbx_description
1 polymer ?
#
loop_
_entity_poly.entity_id
_entity_poly.type
_entity_poly.pdbx_seq_one_letter_code
_entity_poly.pdbx_strand_id
1 'polypeptide(L)'
;MTVQLTLALSNDFVQRAQRWATRAGCDVAEIITRAAVLSLPSLGRERTADLDALADAQVLTLTHLQMGPAQDARLSILLERQQAALLTPAERAELDKLMSYYEIGLLRKAEALAEAVRRGLREPLHP
;
A
#
# COMPACT_ATOMS: atom_id res chain seq x y z
N MET A 1 19.92 10.95 -1.31
CA MET A 1 20.14 10.50 -2.70
C MET A 1 18.95 10.95 -3.52
N THR A 2 19.19 11.56 -4.68
CA THR A 2 18.15 12.14 -5.53
C THR A 2 18.10 11.33 -6.82
N VAL A 3 16.95 10.74 -7.15
CA VAL A 3 16.74 9.99 -8.40
C VAL A 3 15.91 10.88 -9.32
N GLN A 4 16.39 11.13 -10.54
CA GLN A 4 15.64 11.86 -11.55
C GLN A 4 14.86 10.88 -12.42
N LEU A 5 13.56 11.15 -12.58
CA LEU A 5 12.62 10.33 -13.33
C LEU A 5 11.91 11.24 -14.35
N THR A 6 11.91 10.83 -15.61
CA THR A 6 11.17 11.53 -16.68
C THR A 6 9.87 10.77 -16.96
N LEU A 7 8.73 11.45 -16.79
CA LEU A 7 7.40 10.84 -16.90
C LEU A 7 6.60 11.56 -17.99
N ALA A 8 5.90 10.80 -18.82
CA ALA A 8 4.89 11.34 -19.72
C ALA A 8 3.57 11.48 -18.96
N LEU A 9 3.15 12.72 -18.72
CA LEU A 9 1.89 13.04 -18.03
C LEU A 9 0.84 13.53 -19.03
N SER A 10 -0.44 13.27 -18.76
CA SER A 10 -1.51 13.79 -19.60
C SER A 10 -1.59 15.33 -19.50
N ASN A 11 -1.92 15.99 -20.62
CA ASN A 11 -2.06 17.45 -20.66
C ASN A 11 -3.07 17.96 -19.62
N ASP A 12 -4.18 17.26 -19.42
CA ASP A 12 -5.20 17.62 -18.42
C ASP A 12 -4.65 17.59 -16.98
N PHE A 13 -3.75 16.66 -16.68
CA PHE A 13 -3.11 16.60 -15.37
C PHE A 13 -2.16 17.78 -15.17
N VAL A 14 -1.30 18.07 -16.17
CA VAL A 14 -0.35 19.19 -16.12
C VAL A 14 -1.07 20.53 -15.97
N GLN A 15 -2.15 20.76 -16.73
CA GLN A 15 -2.94 21.99 -16.64
C GLN A 15 -3.62 22.19 -15.28
N ARG A 16 -4.08 21.10 -14.65
CA ARG A 16 -4.65 21.17 -13.29
C ARG A 16 -3.56 21.49 -12.27
N ALA A 17 -2.40 20.83 -12.37
CA ALA A 17 -1.27 21.08 -11.48
C ALA A 17 -0.77 22.53 -11.58
N GLN A 18 -0.66 23.08 -12.80
CA GLN A 18 -0.29 24.48 -13.05
C GLN A 18 -1.28 25.47 -12.44
N ARG A 19 -2.58 25.28 -12.64
CA ARG A 19 -3.60 26.15 -12.03
C ARG A 19 -3.50 26.17 -10.51
N TRP A 20 -3.19 25.03 -9.91
CA TRP A 20 -2.99 24.92 -8.47
C TRP A 20 -1.69 25.60 -8.02
N ALA A 21 -0.60 25.41 -8.77
CA ALA A 21 0.71 26.02 -8.55
C ALA A 21 0.67 27.55 -8.58
N THR A 22 0.02 28.15 -9.60
CA THR A 22 -0.15 29.60 -9.71
C THR A 22 -0.90 30.18 -8.51
N ARG A 23 -1.91 29.46 -8.01
CA ARG A 23 -2.73 29.92 -6.88
C ARG A 23 -2.03 29.75 -5.54
N ALA A 24 -1.19 28.73 -5.41
CA ALA A 24 -0.43 28.45 -4.20
C ALA A 24 0.92 29.19 -4.14
N GLY A 25 1.40 29.74 -5.27
CA GLY A 25 2.73 30.35 -5.38
C GLY A 25 3.87 29.34 -5.29
N CYS A 26 3.63 28.09 -5.68
CA CYS A 26 4.60 26.99 -5.59
C CYS A 26 5.00 26.47 -6.97
N ASP A 27 6.07 25.69 -7.04
CA ASP A 27 6.48 25.01 -8.26
C ASP A 27 5.56 23.80 -8.57
N VAL A 28 5.29 23.56 -9.86
CA VAL A 28 4.47 22.44 -10.33
C VAL A 28 5.09 21.09 -9.95
N ALA A 29 6.41 20.94 -10.07
CA ALA A 29 7.13 19.74 -9.71
C ALA A 29 7.06 19.47 -8.21
N GLU A 30 7.11 20.51 -7.38
CA GLU A 30 6.99 20.40 -5.93
C GLU A 30 5.59 19.90 -5.53
N ILE A 31 4.55 20.44 -6.16
CA ILE A 31 3.16 20.01 -5.95
C ILE A 31 2.96 18.56 -6.37
N ILE A 32 3.47 18.17 -7.55
CA ILE A 32 3.37 16.80 -8.04
C ILE A 32 4.12 15.85 -7.10
N THR A 33 5.30 16.22 -6.64
CA THR A 33 6.08 15.42 -5.69
C THR A 33 5.32 15.27 -4.37
N ARG A 34 4.76 16.35 -3.83
CA ARG A 34 3.98 16.32 -2.59
C ARG A 34 2.71 15.48 -2.75
N ALA A 35 2.01 15.62 -3.87
CA ALA A 35 0.83 14.82 -4.19
C ALA A 35 1.20 13.34 -4.33
N ALA A 36 2.30 13.02 -5.00
CA ALA A 36 2.80 11.65 -5.13
C ALA A 36 3.12 11.05 -3.75
N VAL A 37 3.77 11.79 -2.84
CA VAL A 37 4.02 11.32 -1.47
C VAL A 37 2.73 11.06 -0.68
N LEU A 38 1.71 11.89 -0.87
CA LEU A 38 0.41 11.74 -0.19
C LEU A 38 -0.46 10.62 -0.79
N SER A 39 -0.33 10.36 -2.09
CA SER A 39 -1.14 9.39 -2.82
C SER A 39 -0.49 8.02 -2.95
N LEU A 40 0.83 7.96 -2.95
CA LEU A 40 1.52 6.68 -2.85
C LEU A 40 1.27 6.16 -1.44
N PRO A 41 0.71 4.94 -1.29
CA PRO A 41 0.75 4.30 0.00
C PRO A 41 2.21 4.33 0.44
N SER A 42 2.45 4.80 1.67
CA SER A 42 3.73 4.54 2.32
C SER A 42 3.80 3.04 2.51
N LEU A 43 4.16 2.31 1.46
CA LEU A 43 4.76 1.00 1.54
C LEU A 43 6.04 1.28 2.32
N GLY A 44 5.90 1.28 3.64
CA GLY A 44 6.87 1.86 4.52
C GLY A 44 8.25 1.34 4.14
N ARG A 45 9.15 2.27 3.85
CA ARG A 45 10.61 2.04 3.85
C ARG A 45 11.08 1.28 5.10
N GLU A 46 10.25 1.20 6.13
CA GLU A 46 10.44 0.46 7.37
C GLU A 46 10.25 -1.07 7.26
N ARG A 47 9.85 -1.64 6.12
CA ARG A 47 9.52 -3.09 6.06
C ARG A 47 10.38 -3.96 5.13
N THR A 48 11.37 -3.38 4.45
CA THR A 48 12.40 -4.13 3.71
C THR A 48 13.54 -4.54 4.66
N ALA A 49 13.25 -5.32 5.69
CA ALA A 49 14.28 -6.30 6.03
C ALA A 49 14.23 -7.28 4.85
N ASP A 50 15.31 -7.38 4.08
CA ASP A 50 15.41 -8.40 3.04
C ASP A 50 15.00 -9.72 3.70
N LEU A 51 13.96 -10.35 3.18
CA LEU A 51 13.45 -11.61 3.75
C LEU A 51 14.59 -12.64 3.82
N ASP A 52 15.54 -12.56 2.87
CA ASP A 52 16.81 -13.28 2.81
C ASP A 52 17.67 -13.16 4.08
N ALA A 53 17.62 -12.03 4.77
CA ALA A 53 18.38 -11.77 6.00
C ALA A 53 17.65 -12.22 7.28
N LEU A 54 16.36 -12.57 7.19
CA LEU A 54 15.58 -13.04 8.34
C LEU A 54 15.90 -14.51 8.65
N ALA A 55 15.85 -14.87 9.94
CA ALA A 55 15.90 -16.26 10.36
C ALA A 55 14.66 -17.03 9.93
N ASP A 56 14.79 -18.34 9.71
CA ASP A 56 13.71 -19.21 9.22
C ASP A 56 12.43 -19.12 10.05
N ALA A 57 12.56 -19.05 11.38
CA ALA A 57 11.41 -18.89 12.28
C ALA A 57 10.64 -17.57 12.04
N GLN A 58 11.34 -16.50 11.67
CA GLN A 58 10.72 -15.20 11.39
C GLN A 58 10.03 -15.23 10.02
N VAL A 59 10.65 -15.85 9.01
CA VAL A 59 10.03 -16.08 7.69
C VAL A 59 8.75 -16.90 7.85
N LEU A 60 8.82 -18.02 8.58
CA LEU A 60 7.65 -18.87 8.86
C LEU A 60 6.53 -18.09 9.57
N THR A 61 6.88 -17.26 10.57
CA THR A 61 5.90 -16.40 11.24
C THR A 61 5.19 -15.47 10.26
N LEU A 62 5.92 -14.87 9.32
CA LEU A 62 5.35 -13.99 8.29
C LEU A 62 4.45 -14.75 7.30
N THR A 63 4.66 -16.05 7.07
CA THR A 63 3.74 -16.85 6.24
C THR A 63 2.35 -17.04 6.87
N HIS A 64 2.22 -16.79 8.18
CA HIS A 64 0.97 -16.81 8.93
C HIS A 64 0.40 -15.42 9.20
N LEU A 65 0.95 -14.37 8.57
CA LEU A 65 0.46 -13.02 8.75
C LEU A 65 -1.04 -12.93 8.43
N GLN A 66 -1.80 -12.33 9.34
CA GLN A 66 -3.21 -12.05 9.21
C GLN A 66 -3.51 -10.65 9.73
N MET A 67 -4.57 -10.03 9.21
CA MET A 67 -5.13 -8.83 9.80
C MET A 67 -5.67 -9.16 11.20
N GLY A 68 -5.56 -8.23 12.14
CA GLY A 68 -6.07 -8.44 13.49
C GLY A 68 -7.60 -8.60 13.48
N PRO A 69 -8.19 -9.42 14.36
CA PRO A 69 -9.62 -9.78 14.28
C PRO A 69 -10.56 -8.57 14.36
N ALA A 70 -10.22 -7.54 15.15
CA ALA A 70 -11.01 -6.33 15.23
C ALA A 70 -10.96 -5.49 13.93
N GLN A 71 -9.79 -5.44 13.28
CA GLN A 71 -9.61 -4.73 12.01
C GLN A 71 -10.32 -5.46 10.87
N ASP A 72 -10.24 -6.80 10.86
CA ASP A 72 -10.88 -7.65 9.86
C ASP A 72 -12.41 -7.60 9.94
N ALA A 73 -12.96 -7.65 11.16
CA ALA A 73 -14.38 -7.44 11.38
C ALA A 73 -14.83 -6.04 10.94
N ARG A 74 -14.03 -5.01 11.25
CA ARG A 74 -14.34 -3.63 10.84
C ARG A 74 -14.29 -3.47 9.33
N LEU A 75 -13.30 -4.05 8.67
CA LEU A 75 -13.16 -4.06 7.21
C LEU A 75 -14.39 -4.70 6.57
N SER A 76 -14.82 -5.86 7.06
CA SER A 76 -16.01 -6.57 6.58
C SER A 76 -17.28 -5.69 6.65
N ILE A 77 -17.52 -5.03 7.78
CA ILE A 77 -18.65 -4.11 7.96
C ILE A 77 -18.60 -2.95 6.96
N LEU A 78 -17.42 -2.36 6.75
CA LEU A 78 -17.26 -1.23 5.83
C LEU A 78 -17.46 -1.65 4.36
N LEU A 79 -17.03 -2.86 3.99
CA LEU A 79 -17.28 -3.43 2.65
C LEU A 79 -18.77 -3.69 2.42
N GLU A 80 -19.50 -4.24 3.40
CA GLU A 80 -20.95 -4.41 3.31
C GLU A 80 -21.67 -3.06 3.13
N ARG A 81 -21.26 -2.04 3.90
CA ARG A 81 -21.80 -0.67 3.78
C ARG A 81 -21.44 -0.03 2.44
N GLN A 82 -20.27 -0.32 1.88
CA GLN A 82 -19.87 0.11 0.53
C GLN A 82 -20.80 -0.47 -0.52
N GLN A 83 -21.06 -1.78 -0.44
CA GLN A 83 -21.93 -2.49 -1.38
C GLN A 83 -23.37 -1.98 -1.31
N ALA A 84 -23.84 -1.59 -0.12
CA ALA A 84 -25.14 -0.95 0.10
C ALA A 84 -25.17 0.55 -0.26
N ALA A 85 -24.04 1.15 -0.70
CA ALA A 85 -23.89 2.59 -0.95
C ALA A 85 -24.21 3.50 0.27
N LEU A 86 -24.00 2.99 1.49
CA LEU A 86 -24.29 3.67 2.76
C LEU A 86 -23.03 4.24 3.46
N LEU A 87 -21.89 4.26 2.76
CA LEU A 87 -20.63 4.74 3.29
C LEU A 87 -20.61 6.26 3.45
N THR A 88 -20.36 6.73 4.68
CA THR A 88 -20.06 8.14 4.93
C THR A 88 -18.64 8.50 4.46
N PRO A 89 -18.31 9.79 4.26
CA PRO A 89 -16.97 10.21 3.88
C PRO A 89 -15.88 9.78 4.89
N ALA A 90 -16.19 9.81 6.19
CA ALA A 90 -15.26 9.39 7.23
C ALA A 90 -15.01 7.87 7.18
N GLU A 91 -16.07 7.08 7.00
CA GLU A 91 -15.96 5.63 6.86
C GLU A 91 -15.26 5.22 5.56
N ARG A 92 -15.38 6.03 4.49
CA ARG A 92 -14.63 5.79 3.24
C ARG A 92 -13.13 5.95 3.45
N ALA A 93 -12.72 7.01 4.14
CA ALA A 93 -11.32 7.19 4.49
C ALA A 93 -10.80 6.11 5.46
N GLU A 94 -11.66 5.57 6.33
CA GLU A 94 -11.33 4.43 7.18
C GLU A 94 -11.18 3.13 6.37
N LEU A 95 -12.08 2.87 5.43
CA LEU A 95 -12.03 1.72 4.52
C LEU A 95 -10.74 1.75 3.70
N ASP A 96 -10.39 2.89 3.12
CA ASP A 96 -9.16 3.04 2.32
C ASP A 96 -7.90 2.69 3.13
N LYS A 97 -7.86 3.08 4.41
CA LYS A 97 -6.76 2.74 5.33
C LYS A 97 -6.71 1.24 5.64
N LEU A 98 -7.86 0.63 5.93
CA LEU A 98 -7.93 -0.80 6.24
C LEU A 98 -7.59 -1.66 5.00
N MET A 99 -8.07 -1.27 3.82
CA MET A 99 -7.70 -1.90 2.55
C MET A 99 -6.20 -1.81 2.30
N SER A 100 -5.60 -0.63 2.50
CA SER A 100 -4.14 -0.47 2.37
C SER A 100 -3.37 -1.39 3.33
N TYR A 101 -3.80 -1.50 4.59
CA TYR A 101 -3.18 -2.40 5.56
C TYR A 101 -3.32 -3.87 5.16
N TYR A 102 -4.50 -4.27 4.69
CA TYR A 102 -4.81 -5.62 4.22
C TYR A 102 -3.91 -6.02 3.05
N GLU A 103 -3.84 -5.18 2.01
CA GLU A 103 -3.04 -5.42 0.80
C GLU A 103 -1.55 -5.54 1.12
N ILE A 104 -1.02 -4.65 1.98
CA ILE A 104 0.37 -4.73 2.45
C ILE A 104 0.62 -6.04 3.20
N GLY A 105 -0.33 -6.48 4.04
CA GLY A 105 -0.23 -7.73 4.75
C GLY A 105 -0.22 -8.94 3.83
N LEU A 106 -1.08 -8.95 2.80
CA LEU A 106 -1.12 -10.00 1.78
C LEU A 106 0.18 -10.07 0.99
N LEU A 107 0.70 -8.93 0.54
CA LEU A 107 1.95 -8.88 -0.21
C LEU A 107 3.09 -9.49 0.61
N ARG A 108 3.25 -9.04 1.86
CA ARG A 108 4.32 -9.54 2.74
C ARG A 108 4.18 -11.03 3.06
N LYS A 109 2.95 -11.51 3.20
CA LYS A 109 2.68 -12.94 3.37
C LYS A 109 3.08 -13.73 2.12
N ALA A 110 2.76 -13.22 0.94
CA ALA A 110 3.12 -13.86 -0.34
C ALA A 110 4.64 -13.92 -0.54
N GLU A 111 5.35 -12.82 -0.25
CA GLU A 111 6.82 -12.79 -0.31
C GLU A 111 7.44 -13.77 0.70
N ALA A 112 6.94 -13.82 1.93
CA ALA A 112 7.41 -14.79 2.93
C ALA A 112 7.12 -16.24 2.54
N LEU A 113 5.97 -16.51 1.89
CA LEU A 113 5.65 -17.83 1.35
C LEU A 113 6.63 -18.24 0.24
N ALA A 114 6.91 -17.33 -0.69
CA ALA A 114 7.89 -17.57 -1.75
C ALA A 114 9.28 -17.87 -1.16
N GLU A 115 9.68 -17.11 -0.15
CA GLU A 115 10.96 -17.31 0.53
C GLU A 115 11.01 -18.62 1.32
N ALA A 116 9.94 -18.98 2.02
CA ALA A 116 9.84 -20.25 2.74
C ALA A 116 9.95 -21.45 1.77
N VAL A 117 9.34 -21.36 0.59
CA VAL A 117 9.47 -22.38 -0.46
C VAL A 117 10.90 -22.41 -1.02
N ARG A 118 11.50 -21.25 -1.30
CA ARG A 118 12.88 -21.14 -1.79
C ARG A 118 13.89 -21.80 -0.85
N ARG A 119 13.67 -21.69 0.47
CA ARG A 119 14.50 -22.31 1.52
C ARG A 119 14.15 -23.78 1.82
N GLY A 120 13.07 -24.32 1.25
CA GLY A 120 12.57 -25.66 1.57
C GLY A 120 11.92 -25.78 2.94
N LEU A 121 11.48 -24.67 3.55
CA LEU A 121 10.77 -24.64 4.83
C LEU A 121 9.28 -24.99 4.68
N ARG A 122 8.73 -24.85 3.46
CA ARG A 122 7.34 -25.16 3.11
C ARG A 122 7.25 -25.69 1.68
N GLU A 123 6.27 -26.55 1.44
CA GLU A 123 5.93 -27.01 0.08
C GLU A 123 5.29 -25.87 -0.75
N PRO A 124 5.47 -25.89 -2.09
CA PRO A 124 4.79 -24.97 -3.00
C PRO A 124 3.27 -25.06 -2.87
N LEU A 125 2.59 -23.92 -3.05
CA LEU A 125 1.14 -23.92 -3.14
C LEU A 125 0.70 -24.58 -4.46
N HIS A 126 -0.14 -25.60 -4.38
CA HIS A 126 -0.77 -26.21 -5.54
C HIS A 126 -1.96 -25.34 -6.02
N PRO A 127 -2.17 -25.21 -7.33
CA PRO A 127 -3.28 -24.46 -7.93
C PRO A 127 -4.66 -25.10 -7.69
#